data_AF-A0A1V6PN26-F1
#
_entry.id   AF-A0A1V6PN26-F1
#
_cell.length_a   1.000
_cell.length_b   1.000
_cell.length_c   1.000
_cell.angle_alpha   90.00
_cell.angle_beta   90.00
_cell.angle_gamma   90.00
#
_symmetry.space_group_name_H-M   'P 1'
#
loop_
_entity.id
_entity.type
_entity.pdbx_description
1 polymer ?
#
loop_
_entity_poly.entity_id
_entity_poly.type
_entity_poly.pdbx_seq_one_letter_code
_entity_poly.pdbx_strand_id
1 'polypeptide(L)'
;MSLYVPSRKSVYLIDICRLGKEAFSTVNSDKKSLKFILESPVILKVLFDVRHDSDALYSLYGISLDGIRDVQLMELGTRKGPKDFLAGLDKCVEKDSTISATEKKAWGLTKGNTRRLFDPAFGGRYDIFNERPIQPAIAKYCVGDVTLLPDLFNIYGAKLNRPGEEFWKLHVLEETKERIKLSRSPEFDGTSKSNARGPWNRKSIEEAINRWNDDILDNTLHCEDDDFYGPEDYDDDHGWEDDGPTSCRDIINDCDYDYYYSD
;
A
#
# COMPACT_ATOMS: atom_id res chain seq x y z
N MET A 1 -5.12 15.17 12.10
CA MET A 1 -4.97 13.72 11.82
C MET A 1 -6.34 13.06 11.94
N SER A 2 -6.65 12.11 11.06
CA SER A 2 -7.92 11.36 11.06
C SER A 2 -7.63 9.88 11.25
N LEU A 3 -8.34 9.22 12.16
CA LEU A 3 -8.17 7.79 12.43
C LEU A 3 -9.52 7.09 12.35
N TYR A 4 -9.65 6.10 11.47
CA TYR A 4 -10.79 5.19 11.48
C TYR A 4 -10.47 3.95 12.32
N VAL A 5 -11.35 3.59 13.26
CA VAL A 5 -11.22 2.40 14.09
C VAL A 5 -12.33 1.41 13.70
N PRO A 6 -12.03 0.37 12.89
CA PRO A 6 -13.05 -0.54 12.35
C PRO A 6 -13.90 -1.22 13.41
N SER A 7 -13.30 -1.67 14.51
CA SER A 7 -14.02 -2.34 15.61
C SER A 7 -15.06 -1.45 16.30
N ARG A 8 -14.90 -0.12 16.19
CA ARG A 8 -15.82 0.87 16.75
C ARG A 8 -16.67 1.56 15.69
N LYS A 9 -16.45 1.27 14.40
CA LYS A 9 -17.09 1.93 13.25
C LYS A 9 -17.08 3.47 13.38
N SER A 10 -16.00 4.02 13.91
CA SER A 10 -15.92 5.42 14.31
C SER A 10 -14.66 6.08 13.74
N VAL A 11 -14.80 7.31 13.26
CA VAL A 11 -13.68 8.18 12.89
C VAL A 11 -13.38 9.14 14.04
N TYR A 12 -12.12 9.23 14.42
CA TYR A 12 -11.60 10.20 15.38
C TYR A 12 -10.79 11.26 14.62
N LEU A 13 -11.16 12.53 14.79
CA LEU A 13 -10.39 13.66 14.29
C LEU A 13 -9.53 14.19 15.44
N ILE A 14 -8.22 13.95 15.37
CA ILE A 14 -7.26 14.39 16.38
C ILE A 14 -6.71 15.75 15.96
N ASP A 15 -6.92 16.73 16.83
CA ASP A 15 -6.48 18.11 16.66
C ASP A 15 -4.98 18.26 16.96
N ILE A 16 -4.15 17.87 16.00
CA ILE A 16 -2.69 17.98 16.09
C ILE A 16 -2.23 19.44 16.19
N CYS A 17 -2.94 20.39 15.57
CA CYS A 17 -2.60 21.82 15.63
C CYS A 17 -2.69 22.36 17.06
N ARG A 18 -3.71 21.95 17.82
CA ARG A 18 -3.90 22.39 19.21
C ARG A 18 -3.08 21.56 20.21
N LEU A 19 -3.06 20.24 20.03
CA LEU A 19 -2.44 19.32 20.98
C LEU A 19 -0.92 19.20 20.79
N GLY A 20 -0.40 19.45 19.58
CA GLY A 20 1.02 19.33 19.27
C GLY A 20 1.60 17.97 19.72
N LYS A 21 2.68 18.02 20.50
CA LYS A 21 3.36 16.82 21.02
C LYS A 21 2.48 16.00 21.98
N GLU A 22 1.58 16.66 22.73
CA GLU A 22 0.72 15.97 23.70
C GLU A 22 -0.26 14.99 23.04
N ALA A 23 -0.60 15.21 21.77
CA ALA A 23 -1.39 14.26 20.97
C ALA A 23 -0.74 12.87 20.91
N PHE A 24 0.58 12.81 21.00
CA PHE A 24 1.38 11.61 20.81
C PHE A 24 2.01 11.08 22.09
N SER A 25 2.22 11.94 23.10
CA SER A 25 2.83 11.55 24.38
C SER A 25 1.81 11.22 25.49
N THR A 26 0.55 11.66 25.38
CA THR A 26 -0.47 11.35 26.38
C THR A 26 -0.76 9.85 26.39
N VAL A 27 -0.70 9.24 27.57
CA VAL A 27 -0.88 7.80 27.76
C VAL A 27 -2.27 7.48 28.33
N ASN A 28 -2.77 6.29 28.00
CA ASN A 28 -3.94 5.71 28.66
C ASN A 28 -3.57 5.03 29.99
N SER A 29 -4.54 4.35 30.63
CA SER A 29 -4.33 3.55 31.85
C SER A 29 -3.24 2.48 31.72
N ASP A 30 -3.04 1.95 30.51
CA ASP A 30 -2.05 0.90 30.21
C ASP A 30 -0.69 1.47 29.81
N LYS A 31 -0.47 2.78 30.02
CA LYS A 31 0.75 3.51 29.62
C LYS A 31 1.02 3.51 28.12
N LYS A 32 0.00 3.29 27.28
CA LYS A 32 0.10 3.33 25.82
C LYS A 32 -0.36 4.69 25.30
N SER A 33 0.47 5.33 24.49
CA SER A 33 0.15 6.57 23.79
C SER A 33 -0.16 6.34 22.32
N LEU A 34 -0.58 7.39 21.59
CA LEU A 34 -0.71 7.31 20.14
C LEU A 34 0.65 7.06 19.46
N LYS A 35 1.75 7.61 19.98
CA LYS A 35 3.11 7.27 19.53
C LYS A 35 3.37 5.77 19.62
N PHE A 36 3.08 5.15 20.77
CA PHE A 36 3.23 3.70 20.95
C PHE A 36 2.47 2.90 19.88
N ILE A 37 1.24 3.30 19.53
CA ILE A 37 0.44 2.65 18.51
C ILE A 37 1.06 2.79 17.11
N LEU A 38 1.47 4.01 16.76
CA LEU A 38 2.03 4.34 15.45
C LEU A 38 3.37 3.64 15.20
N GLU A 39 4.22 3.51 16.22
CA GLU A 39 5.55 2.88 16.13
C GLU A 39 5.53 1.35 16.32
N SER A 40 4.40 0.76 16.72
CA SER A 40 4.34 -0.68 16.97
C SER A 40 4.34 -1.50 15.66
N PRO A 41 5.27 -2.46 15.46
CA PRO A 41 5.24 -3.34 14.29
C PRO A 41 4.06 -4.33 14.31
N VAL A 42 3.50 -4.61 15.49
CA VAL A 42 2.45 -5.62 15.71
C VAL A 42 1.05 -5.03 15.47
N ILE A 43 0.86 -3.74 15.77
CA ILE A 43 -0.42 -3.08 15.49
C ILE A 43 -0.43 -2.73 14.01
N LEU A 44 -1.36 -3.32 13.27
CA LEU A 44 -1.56 -3.03 11.85
C LEU A 44 -2.15 -1.63 11.68
N LYS A 45 -1.52 -0.80 10.85
CA LYS A 45 -2.09 0.48 10.39
C LYS A 45 -2.22 0.48 8.88
N VAL A 46 -3.36 0.93 8.40
CA VAL A 46 -3.67 1.05 6.97
C VAL A 46 -3.61 2.52 6.61
N LEU A 47 -2.69 2.87 5.71
CA LEU A 47 -2.52 4.24 5.19
C LEU A 47 -2.62 4.20 3.67
N PHE A 48 -2.90 5.35 3.06
CA PHE A 48 -2.85 5.51 1.62
C PHE A 48 -1.74 6.50 1.28
N ASP A 49 -0.69 6.06 0.59
CA ASP A 49 0.49 6.87 0.29
C ASP A 49 1.22 7.37 1.56
N VAL A 50 1.94 6.46 2.22
CA VAL A 50 2.54 6.69 3.55
C VAL A 50 3.61 7.80 3.59
N ARG A 51 4.16 8.22 2.44
CA ARG A 51 5.38 9.03 2.38
C ARG A 51 5.23 10.37 3.10
N HIS A 52 4.15 11.10 2.81
CA HIS A 52 3.89 12.40 3.44
C HIS A 52 3.58 12.29 4.93
N ASP A 53 2.79 11.30 5.31
CA ASP A 53 2.47 11.07 6.72
C ASP A 53 3.73 10.68 7.52
N SER A 54 4.59 9.84 6.95
CA SER A 54 5.86 9.42 7.55
C SER A 54 6.82 10.60 7.74
N ASP A 55 7.04 11.42 6.69
CA ASP A 55 7.86 12.62 6.80
C ASP A 55 7.32 13.57 7.87
N ALA A 56 6.04 13.94 7.79
CA ALA A 56 5.44 14.88 8.75
C ALA A 56 5.52 14.36 10.20
N LEU A 57 5.23 13.08 10.42
CA LEU A 57 5.28 12.49 11.77
C LEU A 57 6.72 12.38 12.30
N TYR A 58 7.68 12.06 11.44
CA TYR A 58 9.06 11.93 11.84
C TYR A 58 9.72 13.30 12.05
N SER A 59 9.66 14.17 11.05
CA SER A 59 10.32 15.48 11.03
C SER A 59 9.75 16.44 12.09
N LEU A 60 8.44 16.40 12.34
CA LEU A 60 7.80 17.31 13.32
C LEU A 60 7.71 16.75 14.75
N TYR A 61 7.58 15.43 14.90
CA TYR A 61 7.26 14.79 16.18
C TYR A 61 8.20 13.65 16.59
N GLY A 62 9.17 13.28 15.75
CA GLY A 62 10.09 12.18 16.01
C GLY A 62 9.38 10.84 16.17
N ILE A 63 8.37 10.58 15.34
CA ILE A 63 7.58 9.34 15.35
C ILE A 63 7.99 8.48 14.15
N SER A 64 8.43 7.25 14.44
CA SER A 64 8.82 6.27 13.42
C SER A 64 7.67 5.28 13.17
N LEU A 65 6.86 5.53 12.14
CA LEU A 65 5.85 4.57 11.67
C LEU A 65 6.45 3.16 11.44
N ASP A 66 5.72 2.14 11.90
CA ASP A 66 5.97 0.72 11.63
C ASP A 66 4.62 -0.02 11.48
N GLY A 67 4.58 -1.29 11.09
CA GLY A 67 3.34 -2.08 10.98
C GLY A 67 2.36 -1.53 9.93
N ILE A 68 2.87 -0.85 8.90
CA ILE A 68 2.06 -0.18 7.88
C ILE A 68 1.63 -1.14 6.76
N ARG A 69 0.45 -0.90 6.21
CA ARG A 69 0.01 -1.37 4.89
C ARG A 69 -0.36 -0.17 4.04
N ASP A 70 0.45 0.11 3.03
CA ASP A 70 0.18 1.18 2.08
C ASP A 70 -0.79 0.68 0.99
N VAL A 71 -2.04 1.11 1.09
CA VAL A 71 -3.13 0.72 0.17
C VAL A 71 -2.82 1.13 -1.27
N GLN A 72 -2.06 2.21 -1.48
CA GLN A 72 -1.68 2.66 -2.81
C GLN A 72 -0.69 1.67 -3.46
N LEU A 73 0.25 1.13 -2.68
CA LEU A 73 1.15 0.08 -3.16
C LEU A 73 0.41 -1.24 -3.36
N MET A 74 -0.57 -1.56 -2.49
CA MET A 74 -1.40 -2.75 -2.68
C MET A 74 -2.21 -2.67 -3.98
N GLU A 75 -2.79 -1.52 -4.31
CA GLU A 75 -3.39 -1.29 -5.64
C GLU A 75 -2.36 -1.54 -6.73
N LEU A 76 -1.19 -0.90 -6.63
CA LEU A 76 -0.17 -0.99 -7.66
C LEU A 76 0.29 -2.44 -7.87
N GLY A 77 0.49 -3.21 -6.80
CA GLY A 77 0.88 -4.62 -6.86
C GLY A 77 -0.17 -5.47 -7.56
N THR A 78 -1.44 -5.28 -7.20
CA THR A 78 -2.57 -6.05 -7.77
C THR A 78 -3.02 -5.60 -9.15
N ARG A 79 -2.58 -4.42 -9.62
CA ARG A 79 -2.96 -3.90 -10.93
C ARG A 79 -2.38 -4.72 -12.08
N LYS A 80 -3.24 -5.13 -13.00
CA LYS A 80 -2.82 -5.66 -14.30
C LYS A 80 -2.41 -4.52 -15.23
N GLY A 81 -1.26 -4.65 -15.89
CA GLY A 81 -0.74 -3.64 -16.81
C GLY A 81 0.36 -2.74 -16.21
N PRO A 82 0.59 -1.54 -16.78
CA PRO A 82 1.74 -0.71 -16.45
C PRO A 82 1.78 -0.31 -14.98
N LYS A 83 2.98 -0.31 -14.39
CA LYS A 83 3.23 0.10 -13.00
C LYS A 83 4.01 1.40 -12.87
N ASP A 84 4.13 2.16 -13.96
CA ASP A 84 4.91 3.40 -14.03
C ASP A 84 4.37 4.54 -13.17
N PHE A 85 3.07 4.54 -12.86
CA PHE A 85 2.38 5.60 -12.11
C PHE A 85 1.51 5.04 -11.00
N LEU A 86 1.42 5.78 -9.90
CA LEU A 86 0.57 5.43 -8.76
C LEU A 86 -0.88 5.87 -9.01
N ALA A 87 -1.83 5.08 -8.52
CA ALA A 87 -3.23 5.51 -8.49
C ALA A 87 -3.46 6.49 -7.33
N GLY A 88 -4.28 7.51 -7.58
CA GLY A 88 -4.86 8.33 -6.52
C GLY A 88 -5.99 7.59 -5.81
N LEU A 89 -6.27 7.97 -4.57
CA LEU A 89 -7.36 7.36 -3.79
C LEU A 89 -8.72 7.49 -4.48
N ASP A 90 -8.94 8.57 -5.21
CA ASP A 90 -10.13 8.77 -6.05
C ASP A 90 -10.30 7.68 -7.11
N LYS A 91 -9.24 7.35 -7.83
CA LYS A 91 -9.25 6.26 -8.83
C LYS A 91 -9.48 4.90 -8.19
N CYS A 92 -8.87 4.64 -7.03
CA CYS A 92 -9.08 3.39 -6.28
C CYS A 92 -10.53 3.25 -5.81
N VAL A 93 -11.12 4.32 -5.27
CA VAL A 93 -12.53 4.31 -4.83
C VAL A 93 -13.45 4.11 -6.03
N GLU A 94 -13.23 4.84 -7.12
CA GLU A 94 -14.05 4.74 -8.33
C GLU A 94 -14.06 3.31 -8.89
N LYS A 95 -12.88 2.71 -9.06
CA LYS A 95 -12.72 1.41 -9.72
C LYS A 95 -13.03 0.23 -8.81
N ASP A 96 -12.54 0.23 -7.58
CA ASP A 96 -12.46 -0.99 -6.78
C ASP A 96 -13.40 -1.01 -5.56
N SER A 97 -13.79 0.14 -4.99
CA SER A 97 -14.61 0.12 -3.76
C SER A 97 -15.99 -0.52 -3.96
N THR A 98 -16.55 -1.11 -2.89
CA THR A 98 -17.83 -1.84 -2.92
C THR A 98 -19.07 -0.96 -2.74
N ILE A 99 -18.89 0.33 -2.46
CA ILE A 99 -20.00 1.28 -2.32
C ILE A 99 -20.71 1.50 -3.65
N SER A 100 -21.98 1.92 -3.62
CA SER A 100 -22.77 2.13 -4.83
C SER A 100 -22.21 3.26 -5.71
N ALA A 101 -22.52 3.24 -7.01
CA ALA A 101 -22.10 4.30 -7.95
C ALA A 101 -22.56 5.70 -7.49
N THR A 102 -23.75 5.80 -6.89
CA THR A 102 -24.27 7.03 -6.31
C THR A 102 -23.42 7.52 -5.13
N GLU A 103 -23.01 6.62 -4.24
CA GLU A 103 -22.13 6.95 -3.12
C GLU A 103 -20.72 7.34 -3.60
N LYS A 104 -20.16 6.64 -4.58
CA LYS A 104 -18.87 7.01 -5.21
C LYS A 104 -18.93 8.43 -5.77
N LYS A 105 -20.00 8.76 -6.50
CA LYS A 105 -20.22 10.10 -7.06
C LYS A 105 -20.35 11.16 -5.95
N ALA A 106 -21.12 10.87 -4.89
CA ALA A 106 -21.28 11.79 -3.76
C ALA A 106 -19.97 12.02 -2.99
N TRP A 107 -19.18 10.96 -2.79
CA TRP A 107 -17.86 11.03 -2.18
C TRP A 107 -16.89 11.85 -3.05
N GLY A 108 -16.84 11.58 -4.36
CA GLY A 108 -16.00 12.31 -5.31
C GLY A 108 -16.35 13.79 -5.41
N LEU A 109 -17.64 14.13 -5.44
CA LEU A 109 -18.11 15.52 -5.42
C LEU A 109 -17.71 16.23 -4.12
N THR A 110 -17.87 15.56 -2.96
CA THR A 110 -17.44 16.12 -1.67
C THR A 110 -15.93 16.37 -1.68
N LYS A 111 -15.15 15.39 -2.15
CA LYS A 111 -13.68 15.49 -2.24
C LYS A 111 -13.24 16.63 -3.16
N GLY A 112 -13.81 16.73 -4.34
CA GLY A 112 -13.51 17.76 -5.33
C GLY A 112 -13.91 19.17 -4.87
N ASN A 113 -15.09 19.33 -4.27
CA ASN A 113 -15.55 20.61 -3.75
C ASN A 113 -14.67 21.10 -2.59
N THR A 114 -14.33 20.21 -1.65
CA THR A 114 -13.46 20.58 -0.53
C THR A 114 -12.02 20.86 -0.99
N ARG A 115 -11.53 20.17 -2.02
CA ARG A 115 -10.21 20.44 -2.60
C ARG A 115 -10.04 21.90 -3.02
N ARG A 116 -11.07 22.53 -3.57
CA ARG A 116 -11.06 23.96 -3.94
C ARG A 116 -10.83 24.90 -2.76
N LEU A 117 -11.12 24.47 -1.54
CA LEU A 117 -10.95 25.28 -0.33
C LEU A 117 -9.50 25.29 0.16
N PHE A 118 -8.74 24.21 -0.05
CA PHE A 118 -7.40 24.06 0.51
C PHE A 118 -6.26 24.00 -0.51
N ASP A 119 -6.52 23.58 -1.74
CA ASP A 119 -5.49 23.42 -2.77
C ASP A 119 -5.20 24.77 -3.47
N PRO A 120 -3.97 25.32 -3.37
CA PRO A 120 -3.61 26.59 -3.99
C PRO A 120 -3.79 26.62 -5.51
N ALA A 121 -3.70 25.46 -6.19
CA ALA A 121 -3.95 25.38 -7.63
C ALA A 121 -5.40 25.72 -8.00
N PHE A 122 -6.31 25.69 -7.04
CA PHE A 122 -7.73 26.02 -7.20
C PHE A 122 -8.13 27.28 -6.41
N GLY A 123 -7.16 28.09 -5.95
CA GLY A 123 -7.39 29.30 -5.16
C GLY A 123 -7.62 29.06 -3.67
N GLY A 124 -7.37 27.85 -3.17
CA GLY A 124 -7.44 27.50 -1.76
C GLY A 124 -6.17 27.82 -0.97
N ARG A 125 -6.20 27.52 0.33
CA ARG A 125 -5.01 27.62 1.22
C ARG A 125 -4.93 26.42 2.16
N TYR A 126 -3.75 25.84 2.32
CA TYR A 126 -3.56 24.73 3.25
C TYR A 126 -3.84 25.11 4.71
N ASP A 127 -3.68 26.39 5.07
CA ASP A 127 -3.93 26.89 6.43
C ASP A 127 -5.38 26.71 6.91
N ILE A 128 -6.33 26.41 6.02
CA ILE A 128 -7.71 26.10 6.41
C ILE A 128 -7.78 24.88 7.36
N PHE A 129 -6.80 23.97 7.32
CA PHE A 129 -6.69 22.86 8.27
C PHE A 129 -6.29 23.31 9.69
N ASN A 130 -5.73 24.52 9.83
CA ASN A 130 -5.31 25.11 11.10
C ASN A 130 -6.40 26.00 11.74
N GLU A 131 -7.45 26.37 11.00
CA GLU A 131 -8.55 27.21 11.50
C GLU A 131 -9.39 26.49 12.56
N ARG A 132 -9.83 27.22 13.60
CA ARG A 132 -10.69 26.68 14.66
C ARG A 132 -11.91 27.58 14.89
N PRO A 133 -13.14 27.01 15.00
CA PRO A 133 -13.46 25.58 14.88
C PRO A 133 -13.22 25.04 13.45
N ILE A 134 -12.95 23.73 13.33
CA ILE A 134 -12.72 23.10 12.02
C ILE A 134 -13.98 23.28 11.17
N GLN A 135 -13.82 23.79 9.95
CA GLN A 135 -14.95 23.98 9.05
C GLN A 135 -15.64 22.62 8.74
N PRO A 136 -16.98 22.54 8.76
CA PRO A 136 -17.68 21.27 8.57
C PRO A 136 -17.34 20.54 7.26
N ALA A 137 -17.08 21.28 6.18
CA ALA A 137 -16.66 20.71 4.89
C ALA A 137 -15.28 20.04 4.96
N ILE A 138 -14.34 20.63 5.71
CA ILE A 138 -13.00 20.07 5.94
C ILE A 138 -13.09 18.84 6.84
N ALA A 139 -13.88 18.89 7.90
CA ALA A 139 -14.12 17.73 8.76
C ALA A 139 -14.73 16.55 7.97
N LYS A 140 -15.73 16.82 7.12
CA LYS A 140 -16.35 15.80 6.26
C LYS A 140 -15.36 15.20 5.26
N TYR A 141 -14.50 16.02 4.67
CA TYR A 141 -13.41 15.55 3.80
C TYR A 141 -12.46 14.62 4.55
N CYS A 142 -11.97 15.04 5.73
CA CYS A 142 -11.08 14.26 6.58
C CYS A 142 -11.67 12.90 6.97
N VAL A 143 -12.98 12.85 7.25
CA VAL A 143 -13.71 11.60 7.52
C VAL A 143 -13.77 10.74 6.26
N GLY A 144 -14.14 11.32 5.11
CA GLY A 144 -14.26 10.61 3.85
C GLY A 144 -12.95 9.97 3.37
N ASP A 145 -11.80 10.55 3.72
CA ASP A 145 -10.49 10.06 3.28
C ASP A 145 -10.06 8.76 3.96
N VAL A 146 -10.54 8.49 5.18
CA VAL A 146 -10.20 7.29 5.96
C VAL A 146 -11.29 6.21 5.95
N THR A 147 -12.54 6.59 5.68
CA THR A 147 -13.69 5.68 5.85
C THR A 147 -13.71 4.53 4.83
N LEU A 148 -13.17 4.75 3.62
CA LEU A 148 -13.13 3.74 2.56
C LEU A 148 -11.83 2.93 2.52
N LEU A 149 -10.83 3.27 3.34
CA LEU A 149 -9.55 2.55 3.36
C LEU A 149 -9.66 1.08 3.80
N PRO A 150 -10.47 0.71 4.81
CA PRO A 150 -10.62 -0.70 5.19
C PRO A 150 -11.21 -1.56 4.06
N ASP A 151 -12.14 -1.00 3.29
CA ASP A 151 -12.75 -1.70 2.15
C ASP A 151 -11.70 -1.98 1.07
N LEU A 152 -10.99 -0.94 0.64
CA LEU A 152 -9.89 -1.07 -0.34
C LEU A 152 -8.79 -2.02 0.16
N PHE A 153 -8.42 -1.93 1.45
CA PHE A 153 -7.45 -2.82 2.07
C PHE A 153 -7.90 -4.29 1.99
N ASN A 154 -9.16 -4.57 2.29
CA ASN A 154 -9.70 -5.93 2.20
C ASN A 154 -9.72 -6.45 0.75
N ILE A 155 -10.11 -5.61 -0.21
CA ILE A 155 -10.15 -5.97 -1.63
C ILE A 155 -8.75 -6.30 -2.14
N TYR A 156 -7.79 -5.39 -1.97
CA TYR A 156 -6.44 -5.63 -2.47
C TYR A 156 -5.72 -6.71 -1.66
N GLY A 157 -5.98 -6.80 -0.36
CA GLY A 157 -5.47 -7.89 0.49
C GLY A 157 -5.97 -9.26 0.02
N ALA A 158 -7.25 -9.38 -0.33
CA ALA A 158 -7.80 -10.61 -0.89
C ALA A 158 -7.19 -10.97 -2.25
N LYS A 159 -6.85 -9.98 -3.09
CA LYS A 159 -6.13 -10.21 -4.35
C LYS A 159 -4.70 -10.69 -4.10
N LEU A 160 -3.95 -10.05 -3.20
CA LEU A 160 -2.57 -10.40 -2.86
C LEU A 160 -2.41 -11.72 -2.08
N ASN A 161 -3.50 -12.25 -1.52
CA ASN A 161 -3.50 -13.54 -0.82
C ASN A 161 -3.91 -14.72 -1.72
N ARG A 162 -4.09 -14.49 -3.03
CA ARG A 162 -4.34 -15.58 -3.98
C ARG A 162 -3.04 -16.36 -4.23
N PRO A 163 -3.12 -17.67 -4.50
CA PRO A 163 -1.95 -18.44 -4.92
C PRO A 163 -1.28 -17.80 -6.14
N GLY A 164 0.04 -17.64 -6.10
CA GLY A 164 0.86 -17.04 -7.16
C GLY A 164 1.11 -15.54 -7.01
N GLU A 165 0.55 -14.89 -5.97
CA GLU A 165 0.70 -13.45 -5.71
C GLU A 165 1.66 -13.16 -4.54
N GLU A 166 2.33 -14.18 -4.00
CA GLU A 166 3.27 -14.10 -2.87
C GLU A 166 4.39 -13.10 -3.13
N PHE A 167 4.92 -13.09 -4.37
CA PHE A 167 5.90 -12.12 -4.84
C PHE A 167 5.44 -10.68 -4.59
N TRP A 168 4.24 -10.34 -5.05
CA TRP A 168 3.67 -8.99 -4.91
C TRP A 168 3.34 -8.66 -3.46
N LYS A 169 2.83 -9.64 -2.71
CA LYS A 169 2.55 -9.46 -1.29
C LYS A 169 3.79 -9.04 -0.52
N LEU A 170 4.95 -9.66 -0.77
CA LEU A 170 6.20 -9.30 -0.11
C LEU A 170 6.80 -8.00 -0.65
N HIS A 171 6.80 -7.81 -1.98
CA HIS A 171 7.32 -6.58 -2.60
C HIS A 171 6.57 -5.33 -2.15
N VAL A 172 5.24 -5.40 -1.98
CA VAL A 172 4.45 -4.29 -1.42
C VAL A 172 4.90 -3.95 -0.01
N LEU A 173 5.22 -4.96 0.82
CA LEU A 173 5.66 -4.75 2.20
C LEU A 173 7.07 -4.16 2.28
N GLU A 174 7.98 -4.67 1.45
CA GLU A 174 9.35 -4.16 1.37
C GLU A 174 9.36 -2.72 0.87
N GLU A 175 8.64 -2.43 -0.21
CA GLU A 175 8.50 -1.09 -0.74
C GLU A 175 7.82 -0.13 0.24
N THR A 176 6.86 -0.61 1.04
CA THR A 176 6.27 0.20 2.13
C THR A 176 7.34 0.61 3.14
N LYS A 177 8.26 -0.30 3.51
CA LYS A 177 9.37 0.02 4.42
C LYS A 177 10.37 0.99 3.79
N GLU A 178 10.72 0.81 2.52
CA GLU A 178 11.62 1.73 1.83
C GLU A 178 10.99 3.12 1.66
N ARG A 179 9.70 3.24 1.35
CA ARG A 179 8.99 4.54 1.38
C ARG A 179 9.08 5.23 2.72
N ILE A 180 8.88 4.49 3.81
CA ILE A 180 8.97 5.02 5.17
C ILE A 180 10.40 5.49 5.49
N LYS A 181 11.41 4.74 5.07
CA LYS A 181 12.83 5.10 5.25
C LYS A 181 13.21 6.33 4.41
N LEU A 182 12.88 6.34 3.13
CA LEU A 182 13.20 7.42 2.20
C LEU A 182 12.50 8.73 2.59
N SER A 183 11.23 8.67 3.03
CA SER A 183 10.50 9.86 3.49
C SER A 183 11.10 10.56 4.71
N ARG A 184 12.02 9.90 5.43
CA ARG A 184 12.74 10.48 6.59
C ARG A 184 14.11 11.03 6.22
N SER A 185 14.53 10.85 4.97
CA SER A 185 15.81 11.36 4.49
C SER A 185 15.75 12.88 4.30
N PRO A 186 16.84 13.61 4.58
CA PRO A 186 16.92 15.05 4.29
C PRO A 186 16.66 15.41 2.82
N GLU A 187 16.86 14.46 1.91
CA GLU A 187 16.68 14.62 0.47
C GLU A 187 15.23 14.42 0.01
N PHE A 188 14.32 14.01 0.90
CA PHE A 188 12.93 13.78 0.54
C PHE A 188 12.20 15.09 0.24
N ASP A 189 11.83 15.28 -1.02
CA ASP A 189 10.93 16.34 -1.45
C ASP A 189 9.52 15.79 -1.68
N GLY A 190 8.64 16.00 -0.70
CA GLY A 190 7.23 15.64 -0.82
C GLY A 190 6.52 16.33 -2.00
N THR A 191 6.99 17.50 -2.44
CA THR A 191 6.37 18.26 -3.54
C THR A 191 6.84 17.82 -4.92
N SER A 192 7.81 16.90 -4.99
CA SER A 192 8.39 16.43 -6.24
C SER A 192 7.35 15.74 -7.13
N LYS A 193 7.30 16.12 -8.41
CA LYS A 193 6.47 15.45 -9.43
C LYS A 193 6.85 13.97 -9.60
N SER A 194 8.06 13.59 -9.23
CA SER A 194 8.52 12.20 -9.27
C SER A 194 7.74 11.29 -8.32
N ASN A 195 7.11 11.84 -7.27
CA ASN A 195 6.31 11.09 -6.30
C ASN A 195 5.05 10.45 -6.91
N ALA A 196 4.64 10.89 -8.11
CA ALA A 196 3.55 10.26 -8.86
C ALA A 196 3.96 8.94 -9.55
N ARG A 197 5.26 8.68 -9.71
CA ARG A 197 5.77 7.46 -10.34
C ARG A 197 5.68 6.28 -9.39
N GLY A 198 5.37 5.12 -9.96
CA GLY A 198 5.51 3.86 -9.26
C GLY A 198 6.99 3.53 -9.02
N PRO A 199 7.30 2.77 -7.96
CA PRO A 199 8.67 2.39 -7.64
C PRO A 199 9.21 1.29 -8.56
N TRP A 200 8.33 0.55 -9.22
CA TRP A 200 8.69 -0.61 -10.04
C TRP A 200 8.57 -0.29 -11.52
N ASN A 201 9.72 -0.33 -12.21
CA ASN A 201 9.77 -0.36 -13.68
C ASN A 201 9.91 -1.81 -14.17
N ARG A 202 9.67 -2.03 -15.47
CA ARG A 202 9.72 -3.36 -16.09
C ARG A 202 11.01 -4.13 -15.74
N LYS A 203 12.17 -3.50 -15.91
CA LYS A 203 13.48 -4.13 -15.64
C LYS A 203 13.64 -4.51 -14.17
N SER A 204 13.28 -3.61 -13.25
CA SER A 204 13.35 -3.91 -11.81
C SER A 204 12.40 -5.03 -11.37
N ILE A 205 11.26 -5.17 -12.05
CA ILE A 205 10.30 -6.26 -11.79
C ILE A 205 10.89 -7.58 -12.28
N GLU A 206 11.43 -7.63 -13.50
CA GLU A 206 12.07 -8.82 -14.07
C GLU A 206 13.24 -9.29 -13.19
N GLU A 207 14.12 -8.37 -12.78
CA GLU A 207 15.25 -8.67 -11.88
C GLU A 207 14.78 -9.17 -10.50
N ALA A 208 13.69 -8.60 -9.98
CA ALA A 208 13.12 -9.04 -8.72
C ALA A 208 12.46 -10.42 -8.80
N ILE A 209 11.76 -10.71 -9.90
CA ILE A 209 11.13 -12.03 -10.15
C ILE A 209 12.21 -13.10 -10.30
N ASN A 210 13.29 -12.82 -11.02
CA ASN A 210 14.38 -13.78 -11.17
C ASN A 210 15.01 -14.11 -9.81
N ARG A 211 15.33 -13.09 -9.00
CA ARG A 211 15.84 -13.30 -7.63
C ARG A 211 14.86 -14.10 -6.77
N TRP A 212 13.58 -13.79 -6.85
CA TRP A 212 12.54 -14.53 -6.13
C TRP A 212 12.50 -16.00 -6.54
N ASN A 213 12.59 -16.30 -7.84
CA ASN A 213 12.59 -17.67 -8.33
C ASN A 213 13.85 -18.43 -7.90
N ASP A 214 15.01 -17.77 -7.95
CA ASP A 214 16.28 -18.35 -7.47
C ASP A 214 16.18 -18.69 -5.98
N ASP A 215 15.65 -17.80 -5.14
CA ASP A 215 15.45 -18.03 -3.71
C ASP A 215 14.48 -19.19 -3.43
N ILE A 216 13.42 -19.34 -4.24
CA ILE A 216 12.46 -20.44 -4.11
C ILE A 216 13.10 -21.78 -4.53
N LEU A 217 13.90 -21.79 -5.61
CA LEU A 217 14.60 -22.98 -6.08
C LEU A 217 15.65 -23.44 -5.06
N ASP A 218 16.45 -22.52 -4.52
CA ASP A 218 17.46 -22.81 -3.49
C ASP A 218 16.83 -23.38 -2.22
N ASN A 219 15.73 -22.79 -1.76
CA ASN A 219 14.97 -23.34 -0.64
C ASN A 219 14.41 -24.74 -0.93
N THR A 220 13.94 -24.99 -2.15
CA THR A 220 13.39 -26.31 -2.52
C THR A 220 14.47 -27.37 -2.53
N LEU A 221 15.64 -27.08 -3.11
CA LEU A 221 16.80 -27.99 -3.15
C LEU A 221 17.36 -28.27 -1.74
N HIS A 222 17.35 -27.29 -0.85
CA HIS A 222 17.81 -27.45 0.53
C HIS A 222 16.82 -28.18 1.46
N CYS A 223 15.58 -28.42 1.02
CA CYS A 223 14.59 -29.19 1.79
C CYS A 223 14.65 -30.70 1.50
N GLU A 224 15.32 -31.14 0.44
CA GLU A 224 15.40 -32.55 0.03
C GLU A 224 16.58 -33.31 0.67
N ASP A 225 17.50 -32.61 1.37
CA ASP A 225 18.72 -33.21 1.92
C ASP A 225 18.60 -33.77 3.36
N ASP A 226 17.47 -33.58 4.06
CA ASP A 226 17.35 -33.94 5.49
C ASP A 226 16.65 -35.29 5.79
N ASP A 227 16.12 -36.03 4.80
CA ASP A 227 15.34 -37.25 5.05
C ASP A 227 15.66 -38.44 4.11
N PHE A 228 16.90 -38.98 4.08
CA PHE A 228 17.08 -40.42 3.72
C PHE A 228 18.44 -41.02 4.14
N TYR A 229 18.57 -41.45 5.41
CA TYR A 229 19.49 -42.52 5.79
C TYR A 229 18.69 -43.72 6.31
N GLY A 230 18.57 -44.77 5.48
CA GLY A 230 18.02 -46.09 5.84
C GLY A 230 17.90 -47.01 4.61
N PRO A 231 18.12 -48.33 4.75
CA PRO A 231 19.14 -49.04 3.98
C PRO A 231 18.65 -49.71 2.68
N GLU A 232 19.65 -50.03 1.85
CA GLU A 232 19.67 -50.95 0.70
C GLU A 232 18.62 -52.07 0.83
N ASP A 233 17.78 -52.25 -0.20
CA ASP A 233 17.51 -53.56 -0.78
C ASP A 233 16.46 -53.57 -1.91
N TYR A 234 16.87 -54.20 -3.02
CA TYR A 234 16.14 -54.77 -4.18
C TYR A 234 15.58 -53.89 -5.31
N ASP A 235 16.25 -54.07 -6.46
CA ASP A 235 15.80 -54.02 -7.85
C ASP A 235 14.28 -54.14 -8.07
N ASP A 236 13.68 -53.17 -8.75
CA ASP A 236 12.77 -53.49 -9.85
C ASP A 236 12.73 -52.38 -10.91
N ASP A 237 12.74 -52.85 -12.15
CA ASP A 237 12.86 -52.17 -13.43
C ASP A 237 11.53 -51.52 -13.82
N HIS A 238 11.47 -50.19 -13.91
CA HIS A 238 10.49 -49.50 -14.75
C HIS A 238 11.03 -48.18 -15.30
N GLY A 239 11.34 -48.20 -16.60
CA GLY A 239 11.72 -47.03 -17.39
C GLY A 239 10.60 -45.99 -17.43
N TRP A 240 10.92 -44.78 -17.00
CA TRP A 240 10.12 -43.59 -17.21
C TRP A 240 10.62 -42.89 -18.47
N GLU A 241 9.73 -42.77 -19.44
CA GLU A 241 9.97 -42.05 -20.69
C GLU A 241 10.14 -40.55 -20.41
N ASP A 242 11.08 -39.95 -21.15
CA ASP A 242 11.53 -38.57 -21.13
C ASP A 242 10.37 -37.59 -21.44
N ASP A 243 9.87 -36.92 -20.41
CA ASP A 243 8.84 -35.89 -20.50
C ASP A 243 9.40 -34.62 -21.16
N GLY A 244 8.78 -34.26 -22.29
CA GLY A 244 9.06 -33.04 -23.06
C GLY A 244 9.01 -31.73 -22.25
N PRO A 245 9.50 -30.63 -22.83
CA PRO A 245 10.08 -29.52 -22.08
C PRO A 245 9.09 -28.77 -21.18
N THR A 246 9.37 -28.75 -19.87
CA THR A 246 8.85 -27.81 -18.88
C THR A 246 9.52 -26.43 -19.04
N SER A 247 9.28 -25.77 -20.17
CA SER A 247 9.71 -24.39 -20.38
C SER A 247 8.54 -23.44 -20.14
N CYS A 248 8.58 -22.69 -19.04
CA CYS A 248 7.63 -21.63 -18.66
C CYS A 248 7.68 -20.38 -19.56
N ARG A 249 7.74 -20.56 -20.88
CA ARG A 249 7.71 -19.48 -21.88
C ARG A 249 6.31 -19.03 -22.29
N ASP A 250 5.25 -19.56 -21.67
CA ASP A 250 3.86 -19.24 -22.03
C ASP A 250 3.22 -18.11 -21.18
N ILE A 251 4.02 -17.24 -20.54
CA ILE A 251 3.51 -16.06 -19.80
C ILE A 251 3.71 -14.76 -20.61
N ILE A 252 3.72 -14.85 -21.95
CA ILE A 252 3.50 -13.70 -22.82
C ILE A 252 2.51 -14.14 -23.89
N ASN A 253 1.22 -13.81 -23.69
CA ASN A 253 0.28 -13.78 -24.81
C ASN A 253 0.72 -12.63 -25.73
N ASP A 254 1.41 -12.98 -26.80
CA ASP A 254 1.33 -12.23 -28.05
C ASP A 254 -0.12 -12.34 -28.58
N CYS A 255 -0.64 -11.26 -29.19
CA CYS A 255 -2.04 -10.94 -29.55
C CYS A 255 -2.80 -10.20 -28.43
N ASP A 256 -3.16 -8.91 -28.50
CA ASP A 256 -3.62 -8.14 -29.65
C ASP A 256 -2.91 -6.77 -29.79
N TYR A 257 -2.26 -6.63 -30.94
CA TYR A 257 -2.07 -5.35 -31.61
C TYR A 257 -3.41 -4.98 -32.26
N ASP A 258 -3.99 -3.85 -31.85
CA ASP A 258 -4.65 -2.85 -32.71
C ASP A 258 -5.79 -2.12 -31.99
N TYR A 259 -5.93 -0.85 -32.35
CA TYR A 259 -6.93 0.15 -31.91
C TYR A 259 -6.62 0.90 -30.61
N TYR A 260 -6.00 2.07 -30.74
CA TYR A 260 -6.71 3.36 -30.75
C TYR A 260 -5.71 4.52 -30.89
N TYR A 261 -5.44 4.91 -32.14
CA TYR A 261 -5.13 6.29 -32.50
C TYR A 261 -6.40 6.87 -33.12
N SER A 262 -6.92 7.95 -32.55
CA SER A 262 -7.63 9.05 -33.24
C SER A 262 -8.06 10.09 -32.21
N ASP A 263 -7.48 11.28 -32.37
CA ASP A 263 -7.89 12.64 -31.95
C ASP A 263 -8.29 12.95 -30.50
#